data_AF-A0A356WXD2-F1
#
_entry.id   AF-A0A356WXD2-F1
#
_cell.length_a   1.000
_cell.length_b   1.000
_cell.length_c   1.000
_cell.angle_alpha   90.00
_cell.angle_beta   90.00
_cell.angle_gamma   90.00
#
_symmetry.space_group_name_H-M   'P 1'
#
loop_
_entity.id
_entity.type
_entity.pdbx_description
1 polymer ?
#
loop_
_entity_poly.entity_id
_entity_poly.type
_entity_poly.pdbx_seq_one_letter_code
_entity_poly.pdbx_strand_id
1 'polypeptide(L)' 'KGVICGIRVEEMEESTMKEIRYLDKLIDELAKGKAMEKILRE' A
#
# COMPACT_ATOMS: atom_id res chain seq x y z
N LYS A 1 -0.49 8.35 -2.37
CA LYS A 1 -1.75 8.85 -1.78
C LYS A 1 -2.90 7.95 -2.24
N GLY A 2 -3.63 7.27 -1.35
CA GLY A 2 -4.66 6.30 -1.74
C GLY A 2 -5.36 5.58 -0.59
N VAL A 3 -6.52 5.00 -0.92
CA VAL A 3 -7.33 4.15 -0.05
C VAL A 3 -6.87 2.69 -0.18
N ILE A 4 -6.69 2.00 0.94
CA ILE A 4 -6.30 0.58 1.01
C ILE A 4 -7.31 -0.12 1.92
N CYS A 5 -7.90 -1.23 1.46
CA CYS A 5 -8.94 -1.96 2.18
C CYS A 5 -10.11 -1.08 2.69
N GLY A 6 -10.48 -0.03 1.95
CA GLY A 6 -11.56 0.90 2.32
C GLY A 6 -11.16 2.00 3.31
N ILE A 7 -9.91 2.03 3.78
CA ILE A 7 -9.40 3.00 4.75
C ILE A 7 -8.43 3.97 4.05
N ARG A 8 -8.51 5.26 4.39
CA ARG A 8 -7.60 6.29 3.89
C ARG A 8 -6.34 6.33 4.75
N VAL A 9 -5.27 5.74 4.23
CA VAL A 9 -4.01 5.51 4.96
C VAL A 9 -3.24 6.80 5.26
N GLU A 10 -3.51 7.87 4.51
CA GLU A 10 -2.89 9.18 4.72
C GLU A 10 -3.35 9.90 5.99
N GLU A 11 -4.58 9.61 6.42
CA GLU A 11 -5.18 10.19 7.63
C GLU A 11 -4.93 9.31 8.86
N MET A 12 -4.22 8.19 8.68
CA MET A 12 -3.84 7.32 9.78
C MET A 12 -2.63 7.91 10.51
N GLU A 13 -2.77 7.99 11.82
CA GLU A 13 -1.67 8.21 12.75
C GLU A 13 -0.51 7.24 12.44
N GLU A 14 0.72 7.74 12.61
CA GLU A 14 1.92 6.92 12.46
C GLU A 14 1.88 5.77 13.48
N SER A 15 1.63 4.58 12.94
CA SER A 15 1.41 3.36 13.71
C SER A 15 1.84 2.17 12.86
N THR A 16 2.17 1.05 13.51
CA THR A 16 2.49 -0.21 12.83
C THR A 16 1.39 -0.62 11.84
N MET A 17 0.12 -0.25 12.12
CA MET A 17 -0.98 -0.54 11.20
C MET A 17 -0.86 0.20 9.87
N LYS A 18 -0.32 1.41 9.85
CA LYS A 18 -0.07 2.18 8.61
C LYS A 18 0.94 1.48 7.72
N GLU A 19 2.03 0.98 8.31
CA GLU A 19 3.06 0.21 7.62
C GLU A 19 2.51 -1.10 7.04
N ILE A 20 1.72 -1.83 7.84
CA ILE A 20 1.03 -3.05 7.39
C ILE A 20 0.12 -2.75 6.18
N ARG A 21 -0.62 -1.63 6.17
CA ARG A 21 -1.45 -1.28 5.02
C ARG A 21 -0.64 -0.95 3.77
N TYR A 22 0.52 -0.31 3.90
CA TYR A 22 1.40 -0.15 2.74
C TYR A 22 1.83 -1.50 2.17
N LEU A 23 2.16 -2.46 3.02
CA LEU A 23 2.50 -3.82 2.61
C LEU A 23 1.33 -4.53 1.90
N ASP A 24 0.11 -4.44 2.44
CA ASP A 24 -1.10 -5.02 1.83
C ASP A 24 -1.27 -4.54 0.37
N LYS A 25 -1.04 -3.25 0.11
CA LYS A 25 -1.16 -2.68 -1.24
C LYS A 25 -0.05 -3.15 -2.17
N LEU A 26 1.18 -3.31 -1.68
CA LEU A 26 2.25 -3.88 -2.49
C LEU A 26 1.89 -5.30 -2.95
N ILE A 27 1.33 -6.11 -2.03
CA ILE A 27 0.88 -7.48 -2.32
C ILE A 27 -0.27 -7.49 -3.33
N ASP A 28 -1.26 -6.61 -3.20
CA ASP A 28 -2.40 -6.50 -4.14
C ASP A 28 -1.92 -6.16 -5.56
N GLU A 29 -0.94 -5.26 -5.69
CA GLU A 29 -0.40 -4.88 -6.99
C GLU A 29 0.49 -5.98 -7.61
N LEU A 30 1.24 -6.71 -6.77
CA LEU A 30 1.96 -7.92 -7.19
C LEU A 30 1.00 -9.02 -7.67
N ALA A 31 -0.11 -9.24 -6.96
CA ALA A 31 -1.13 -10.23 -7.32
C ALA A 31 -1.82 -9.89 -8.66
N LYS A 32 -1.91 -8.60 -9.00
CA LYS A 32 -2.36 -8.12 -10.33
C LYS A 32 -1.29 -8.24 -11.43
N GLY A 33 -0.13 -8.82 -11.13
CA GLY A 33 0.94 -9.08 -12.09
C GLY A 33 1.82 -7.87 -12.38
N LYS A 34 1.81 -6.83 -11.54
CA LYS A 34 2.72 -5.69 -11.71
C LYS A 34 4.11 -6.04 -11.20
N ALA A 35 5.14 -5.72 -11.99
CA ALA A 35 6.53 -5.86 -11.57
C ALA A 35 6.85 -4.87 -10.43
N MET A 36 7.67 -5.30 -9.46
CA MET A 36 8.05 -4.46 -8.30
C MET A 36 8.63 -3.10 -8.70
N GLU A 37 9.42 -3.06 -9.77
CA GLU A 37 10.01 -1.83 -10.34
C GLU A 37 8.95 -0.79 -10.77
N LYS A 38 7.74 -1.24 -11.14
CA LYS A 38 6.62 -0.35 -11.48
C LYS A 38 5.79 0.07 -10.26
N ILE A 39 5.87 -0.71 -9.18
CA ILE A 39 5.12 -0.49 -7.94
C ILE A 39 5.88 0.48 -7.04
N LEU A 40 7.18 0.26 -6.87
CA LEU A 40 8.11 1.17 -6.18
C LEU A 40 8.50 2.28 -7.17
N ARG A 41 7.71 3.36 -7.17
CA ARG A 41 8.06 4.57 -7.92
C ARG A 41 8.97 5.41 -7.04
N GLU A 42 10.20 5.65 -7.49
CA GLU A 42 11.14 6.57 -6.86
C GLU A 42 10.56 7.98 -6.68
#